data_AF-A0A0F9SAD7-F1
#
_entry.id   AF-A0A0F9SAD7-F1
#
_cell.length_a   1.000
_cell.length_b   1.000
_cell.length_c   1.000
_cell.angle_alpha   90.00
_cell.angle_beta   90.00
_cell.angle_gamma   90.00
#
_symmetry.space_group_name_H-M   'P 1'
#
loop_
_entity.id
_entity.type
_entity.pdbx_description
1 polymer ?
#
loop_
_entity_poly.entity_id
_entity_poly.type
_entity_poly.pdbx_seq_one_letter_code
_entity_poly.pdbx_strand_id
1 'polypeptide(L)'
;MTTNDTFDLSSYYDGRLPGRQLRGLMLSDGGHGSRKEGVCATEAIAWLAGEAHSDHPACLCPSLGSFLRDWNDSLPDEDRTLLIRPLLVPAMLATVSPKASERRAWMALDWLVREHMVAWLRLAKLDDHADAFVAMPEIVSVSTLDVSKIDAAWDAAGDAAADAAGDAAGAVARAAAWSAEAAARAAAGDAAWAAARDAAGDAAGAAARDAARDAAGAVARAVARAAARAAAWDAARAAARDAARAVAGAAAWAAAGAAAGAAARAVARA
;
A
#
# COMPACT_ATOMS: atom_id res chain seq x y z
N MET A 1 -19.47 -57.23 35.77
CA MET A 1 -20.41 -56.60 36.72
C MET A 1 -19.71 -55.42 37.37
N THR A 2 -19.84 -54.24 36.79
CA THR A 2 -19.40 -52.97 37.36
C THR A 2 -20.61 -52.06 37.25
N THR A 3 -21.12 -51.65 38.39
CA THR A 3 -22.33 -50.85 38.55
C THR A 3 -22.14 -49.52 37.84
N ASN A 4 -22.96 -49.28 36.81
CA ASN A 4 -23.25 -47.92 36.34
C ASN A 4 -23.86 -47.18 37.53
N ASP A 5 -23.04 -46.43 38.27
CA ASP A 5 -23.53 -45.36 39.13
C ASP A 5 -24.14 -44.30 38.21
N THR A 6 -25.39 -44.52 37.79
CA THR A 6 -26.21 -43.52 37.15
C THR A 6 -26.40 -42.40 38.16
N PHE A 7 -25.64 -41.32 37.98
CA PHE A 7 -25.84 -40.06 38.67
C PHE A 7 -27.31 -39.66 38.52
N ASP A 8 -28.04 -39.62 39.63
CA ASP A 8 -29.45 -39.30 39.66
C ASP A 8 -29.65 -37.80 39.39
N LEU A 9 -29.76 -37.47 38.11
CA LEU A 9 -30.03 -36.14 37.65
C LEU A 9 -31.41 -35.61 38.14
N SER A 10 -32.32 -36.47 38.63
CA SER A 10 -33.64 -36.03 39.10
C SER A 10 -33.57 -35.11 40.32
N SER A 11 -32.53 -35.26 41.15
CA SER A 11 -32.24 -34.36 42.28
C SER A 11 -31.80 -32.96 41.85
N TYR A 12 -31.24 -32.81 40.64
CA TYR A 12 -30.90 -31.52 40.02
C TYR A 12 -32.04 -31.00 39.12
N TYR A 13 -32.95 -31.86 38.69
CA TYR A 13 -34.10 -31.57 37.83
C TYR A 13 -35.39 -31.27 38.63
N ASP A 14 -35.31 -30.47 39.70
CA ASP A 14 -36.50 -29.95 40.42
C ASP A 14 -37.25 -28.90 39.59
N GLY A 15 -37.92 -29.34 38.52
CA GLY A 15 -38.95 -28.58 37.78
C GLY A 15 -38.52 -27.33 37.02
N ARG A 16 -37.27 -26.85 37.15
CA ARG A 16 -36.72 -25.73 36.37
C ARG A 16 -35.95 -26.25 35.17
N LEU A 17 -36.57 -26.23 34.00
CA LEU A 17 -35.89 -26.52 32.73
C LEU A 17 -34.64 -25.62 32.55
N PRO A 18 -33.40 -26.16 32.48
CA PRO A 18 -32.22 -25.39 32.08
C PRO A 18 -32.29 -24.95 30.60
N GLY A 19 -33.09 -25.64 29.78
CA GLY A 19 -33.25 -25.33 28.36
C GLY A 19 -33.85 -23.95 28.04
N ARG A 20 -34.53 -23.30 29.00
CA ARG A 20 -35.02 -21.91 28.81
C ARG A 20 -33.94 -20.87 29.12
N GLN A 21 -33.01 -21.19 30.04
CA GLN A 21 -31.87 -20.33 30.42
C GLN A 21 -30.76 -20.36 29.37
N LEU A 22 -30.59 -21.49 28.67
CA LEU A 22 -29.65 -21.61 27.55
C LEU A 22 -30.13 -20.91 26.28
N ARG A 23 -31.45 -20.80 26.06
CA ARG A 23 -31.99 -20.18 24.84
C ARG A 23 -31.67 -18.69 24.82
N GLY A 24 -30.89 -18.27 23.83
CA GLY A 24 -30.45 -16.88 23.70
C GLY A 24 -29.30 -16.49 24.63
N LEU A 25 -28.74 -17.43 25.40
CA LEU A 25 -27.53 -17.17 26.16
C LEU A 25 -26.39 -16.88 25.20
N MET A 26 -25.73 -15.74 25.40
CA MET A 26 -24.48 -15.36 24.74
C MET A 26 -23.36 -15.51 25.76
N LEU A 27 -22.28 -16.14 25.37
CA LEU A 27 -21.10 -16.34 26.21
C LEU A 27 -20.08 -15.23 25.92
N SER A 28 -19.52 -14.67 26.98
CA SER A 28 -18.48 -13.64 26.95
C SER A 28 -17.12 -14.24 27.31
N ASP A 29 -16.04 -13.61 26.86
CA ASP A 29 -14.68 -13.91 27.33
C ASP A 29 -14.44 -13.35 28.72
N GLY A 30 -13.48 -13.94 29.42
CA GLY A 30 -13.01 -13.44 30.71
C GLY A 30 -13.98 -13.69 31.87
N GLY A 31 -13.60 -13.17 33.04
CA GLY A 31 -14.37 -13.30 34.28
C GLY A 31 -15.26 -12.09 34.55
N HIS A 32 -16.43 -12.33 35.14
CA HIS A 32 -17.44 -11.31 35.41
C HIS A 32 -17.73 -11.25 36.92
N GLY A 33 -17.93 -10.04 37.45
CA GLY A 33 -18.31 -9.88 38.86
C GLY A 33 -19.76 -10.29 39.12
N SER A 34 -20.60 -10.27 38.08
CA SER A 34 -21.98 -10.71 38.14
C SER A 34 -22.53 -11.11 36.78
N ARG A 35 -23.60 -11.92 36.78
CA ARG A 35 -24.32 -12.32 35.55
C ARG A 35 -24.88 -11.16 34.72
N LYS A 36 -24.99 -9.96 35.30
CA LYS A 36 -25.49 -8.76 34.58
C LYS A 36 -24.43 -8.16 33.66
N GLU A 37 -23.15 -8.39 33.97
CA GLU A 37 -22.01 -7.92 33.17
C GLU A 37 -21.71 -8.85 32.00
N GLY A 38 -22.15 -10.11 32.08
CA GLY A 38 -21.86 -11.17 31.13
C GLY A 38 -21.75 -12.50 31.86
N VAL A 39 -21.58 -13.58 31.11
CA VAL A 39 -21.16 -14.87 31.67
C VAL A 39 -20.22 -15.57 30.70
N CYS A 40 -19.12 -16.10 31.22
CA CYS A 40 -18.31 -17.08 30.50
C CYS A 40 -18.94 -18.48 30.61
N ALA A 41 -18.37 -19.45 29.91
CA ALA A 41 -18.86 -20.82 29.91
C ALA A 41 -18.96 -21.46 31.31
N THR A 42 -17.95 -21.26 32.18
CA THR A 42 -17.95 -21.86 33.53
C THR A 42 -18.88 -21.12 34.50
N GLU A 43 -19.02 -19.80 34.38
CA GLU A 43 -20.03 -19.02 35.11
C GLU A 43 -21.45 -19.42 34.70
N ALA A 44 -21.68 -19.70 33.42
CA ALA A 44 -22.93 -20.25 32.93
C ALA A 44 -23.21 -21.64 33.55
N ILE A 45 -22.20 -22.49 33.72
CA ILE A 45 -22.34 -23.78 34.42
C ILE A 45 -22.72 -23.55 35.89
N ALA A 46 -22.05 -22.65 36.60
CA ALA A 46 -22.38 -22.30 37.98
C ALA A 46 -23.85 -21.83 38.09
N TRP A 47 -24.30 -21.02 37.12
CA TRP A 47 -25.68 -20.58 37.06
C TRP A 47 -26.66 -21.73 36.83
N LEU A 48 -26.41 -22.59 35.85
CA LEU A 48 -27.27 -23.74 35.53
C LEU A 48 -27.33 -24.74 36.68
N ALA A 49 -26.26 -24.85 37.46
CA ALA A 49 -26.19 -25.68 38.66
C ALA A 49 -26.85 -25.04 39.90
N GLY A 50 -27.26 -23.77 39.81
CA GLY A 50 -27.82 -23.04 40.96
C GLY A 50 -26.77 -22.63 42.01
N GLU A 51 -25.49 -22.66 41.65
CA GLU A 51 -24.39 -22.24 42.51
C GLU A 51 -24.24 -20.71 42.56
N ALA A 52 -23.41 -20.24 43.50
CA ALA A 52 -22.95 -18.85 43.51
C ALA A 52 -22.23 -18.51 42.20
N HIS A 53 -22.29 -17.25 41.76
CA HIS A 53 -21.59 -16.80 40.55
C HIS A 53 -20.08 -17.00 40.74
N SER A 54 -19.49 -17.85 39.91
CA SER A 54 -18.07 -18.17 39.91
C SER A 54 -17.70 -18.85 38.60
N ASP A 55 -16.49 -18.59 38.13
CA ASP A 55 -15.85 -19.31 37.03
C ASP A 55 -15.18 -20.63 37.48
N HIS A 56 -15.27 -20.95 38.78
CA HIS A 56 -14.79 -22.18 39.42
C HIS A 56 -15.94 -22.94 40.13
N PRO A 57 -17.01 -23.35 39.41
CA PRO A 57 -18.13 -24.04 40.02
C PRO A 57 -17.74 -25.40 40.63
N ALA A 58 -18.36 -25.74 41.76
CA ALA A 58 -18.12 -26.97 42.50
C ALA A 58 -18.62 -28.22 41.73
N CYS A 59 -19.69 -28.08 40.93
CA CYS A 59 -20.23 -29.15 40.11
C CYS A 59 -19.34 -29.53 38.91
N LEU A 60 -18.37 -28.70 38.52
CA LEU A 60 -17.52 -28.93 37.35
C LEU A 60 -16.20 -29.58 37.77
N CYS A 61 -15.79 -30.61 37.02
CA CYS A 61 -14.46 -31.19 37.19
C CYS A 61 -13.38 -30.11 36.97
N PRO A 62 -12.43 -29.88 37.91
CA PRO A 62 -11.45 -28.79 37.80
C PRO A 62 -10.63 -28.81 36.50
N SER A 63 -10.21 -29.99 36.02
CA SER A 63 -9.48 -30.14 34.77
C SER A 63 -10.31 -29.75 33.54
N LEU A 64 -11.60 -30.11 33.52
CA LEU A 64 -12.52 -29.66 32.47
C LEU A 64 -12.82 -28.18 32.59
N GLY A 65 -12.92 -27.65 33.81
CA GLY A 65 -13.09 -26.22 34.04
C GLY A 65 -11.93 -25.38 33.52
N SER A 66 -10.69 -25.84 33.70
CA SER A 66 -9.51 -25.19 33.10
C SER A 66 -9.59 -25.19 31.58
N PHE A 67 -9.76 -26.38 30.99
CA PHE A 67 -9.88 -26.53 29.53
C PHE A 67 -10.99 -25.64 28.95
N LEU A 68 -12.16 -25.60 29.61
CA LEU A 68 -13.30 -24.85 29.13
C LEU A 68 -13.09 -23.34 29.23
N ARG A 69 -12.40 -22.83 30.25
CA ARG A 69 -12.04 -21.41 30.34
C ARG A 69 -11.06 -21.02 29.23
N ASP A 70 -10.01 -21.81 29.03
CA ASP A 70 -9.01 -21.56 27.96
C ASP A 70 -9.66 -21.59 26.57
N TRP A 71 -10.56 -22.55 26.34
CA TRP A 71 -11.30 -22.65 25.08
C TRP A 71 -12.31 -21.50 24.91
N ASN A 72 -12.98 -21.10 25.99
CA ASN A 72 -13.90 -19.95 26.00
C ASN A 72 -13.18 -18.67 25.57
N ASP A 73 -12.01 -18.39 26.13
CA ASP A 73 -11.31 -17.12 25.92
C ASP A 73 -10.54 -17.07 24.60
N SER A 74 -10.24 -18.23 24.01
CA SER A 74 -9.54 -18.32 22.72
C SER A 74 -10.44 -18.21 21.49
N LEU A 75 -11.77 -18.30 21.65
CA LEU A 75 -12.72 -18.23 20.53
C LEU A 75 -13.27 -16.81 20.33
N PRO A 76 -13.55 -16.39 19.08
CA PRO A 76 -14.38 -15.21 18.79
C PRO A 76 -15.80 -15.36 19.33
N ASP A 77 -16.48 -14.23 19.61
CA ASP A 77 -17.77 -14.21 20.32
C ASP A 77 -18.88 -15.09 19.72
N GLU A 78 -19.06 -15.03 18.40
CA GLU A 78 -20.09 -15.80 17.69
C GLU A 78 -19.80 -17.31 17.79
N ASP A 79 -18.56 -17.70 17.51
CA ASP A 79 -18.11 -19.10 17.55
C ASP A 79 -18.13 -19.65 18.98
N ARG A 80 -17.70 -18.86 19.97
CA ARG A 80 -17.73 -19.22 21.40
C ARG A 80 -19.12 -19.68 21.79
N THR A 81 -20.13 -18.86 21.50
CA THR A 81 -21.49 -19.24 21.85
C THR A 81 -22.00 -20.41 21.01
N LEU A 82 -21.72 -20.42 19.71
CA LEU A 82 -22.20 -21.47 18.81
C LEU A 82 -21.67 -22.86 19.22
N LEU A 83 -20.39 -22.94 19.56
CA LEU A 83 -19.67 -24.20 19.83
C LEU A 83 -19.81 -24.66 21.28
N ILE A 84 -19.68 -23.75 22.25
CA ILE A 84 -19.61 -24.13 23.67
C ILE A 84 -21.00 -24.29 24.29
N ARG A 85 -21.94 -23.39 23.98
CA ARG A 85 -23.27 -23.40 24.62
C ARG A 85 -24.00 -24.76 24.51
N PRO A 86 -23.98 -25.47 23.37
CA PRO A 86 -24.62 -26.79 23.26
C PRO A 86 -24.01 -27.85 24.19
N LEU A 87 -22.77 -27.67 24.66
CA LEU A 87 -22.02 -28.64 25.47
C LEU A 87 -22.21 -28.43 26.98
N LEU A 88 -22.64 -27.23 27.42
CA LEU A 88 -22.70 -26.87 28.84
C LEU A 88 -23.50 -27.88 29.67
N VAL A 89 -24.68 -28.29 29.21
CA VAL A 89 -25.54 -29.26 29.91
C VAL A 89 -25.14 -30.72 29.65
N PRO A 90 -25.02 -31.20 28.39
CA PRO A 90 -24.80 -32.62 28.16
C PRO A 90 -23.38 -33.11 28.50
N ALA A 91 -22.38 -32.22 28.53
CA ALA A 91 -20.97 -32.62 28.68
C ALA A 91 -20.25 -32.04 29.91
N MET A 92 -20.69 -30.89 30.44
CA MET A 92 -19.93 -30.15 31.47
C MET A 92 -20.61 -30.10 32.84
N LEU A 93 -21.94 -29.96 32.86
CA LEU A 93 -22.72 -29.86 34.10
C LEU A 93 -22.56 -31.11 34.97
N ALA A 94 -22.33 -30.91 36.27
CA ALA A 94 -22.23 -31.98 37.28
C ALA A 94 -21.18 -33.07 36.96
N THR A 95 -20.04 -32.67 36.37
CA THR A 95 -18.96 -33.59 36.01
C THR A 95 -17.99 -33.91 37.15
N VAL A 96 -17.99 -33.19 38.28
CA VAL A 96 -17.05 -33.44 39.38
C VAL A 96 -17.10 -34.89 39.87
N SER A 97 -15.94 -35.57 39.88
CA SER A 97 -15.85 -36.95 40.38
C SER A 97 -14.39 -37.32 40.67
N PRO A 98 -14.02 -37.66 41.91
CA PRO A 98 -12.64 -38.04 42.25
C PRO A 98 -12.10 -39.21 41.41
N LYS A 99 -12.96 -40.19 41.09
CA LYS A 99 -12.57 -41.38 40.31
C LYS A 99 -12.35 -41.08 38.82
N ALA A 100 -13.00 -40.05 38.28
CA ALA A 100 -12.98 -39.75 36.84
C ALA A 100 -12.16 -38.50 36.48
N SER A 101 -11.83 -37.64 37.44
CA SER A 101 -11.10 -36.39 37.18
C SER A 101 -9.73 -36.64 36.54
N GLU A 102 -8.95 -37.60 37.05
CA GLU A 102 -7.65 -37.94 36.47
C GLU A 102 -7.80 -38.43 35.02
N ARG A 103 -8.73 -39.36 34.76
CA ARG A 103 -8.98 -39.86 33.41
C ARG A 103 -9.41 -38.75 32.44
N ARG A 104 -10.23 -37.80 32.89
CA ARG A 104 -10.62 -36.65 32.06
C ARG A 104 -9.46 -35.71 31.76
N ALA A 105 -8.54 -35.52 32.70
CA ALA A 105 -7.33 -34.74 32.46
C ALA A 105 -6.47 -35.39 31.36
N TRP A 106 -6.31 -36.72 31.42
CA TRP A 106 -5.60 -37.47 30.37
C TRP A 106 -6.32 -37.41 29.03
N MET A 107 -7.65 -37.53 28.98
CA MET A 107 -8.42 -37.35 27.73
C MET A 107 -8.25 -35.96 27.12
N ALA A 108 -8.22 -34.91 27.95
CA ALA A 108 -8.01 -33.55 27.46
C ALA A 108 -6.59 -33.35 26.91
N LEU A 109 -5.57 -33.87 27.59
CA LEU A 109 -4.19 -33.82 27.13
C LEU A 109 -3.99 -34.64 25.85
N ASP A 110 -4.58 -35.84 25.80
CA ASP A 110 -4.54 -36.73 24.65
C ASP A 110 -5.09 -36.05 23.39
N TRP A 111 -6.27 -35.44 23.51
CA TRP A 111 -6.87 -34.66 22.42
C TRP A 111 -5.99 -33.46 22.02
N LEU A 112 -5.43 -32.73 23.00
CA LEU A 112 -4.57 -31.58 22.73
C LEU A 112 -3.33 -31.98 21.92
N VAL A 113 -2.71 -33.11 22.26
CA VAL A 113 -1.45 -33.56 21.65
C VAL A 113 -1.69 -34.32 20.34
N ARG A 114 -2.67 -35.21 20.27
CA ARG A 114 -2.84 -36.09 19.10
C ARG A 114 -3.84 -35.59 18.07
N GLU A 115 -4.66 -34.59 18.40
CA GLU A 115 -5.63 -33.99 17.46
C GLU A 115 -5.32 -32.51 17.23
N HIS A 116 -5.28 -31.70 18.30
CA HIS A 116 -5.16 -30.25 18.15
C HIS A 116 -3.77 -29.83 17.66
N MET A 117 -2.70 -30.33 18.28
CA MET A 117 -1.32 -30.07 17.87
C MET A 117 -1.08 -30.57 16.44
N VAL A 118 -1.62 -31.74 16.08
CA VAL A 118 -1.52 -32.29 14.71
C VAL A 118 -2.10 -31.30 13.70
N ALA A 119 -3.30 -30.76 13.94
CA ALA A 119 -3.91 -29.79 13.04
C ALA A 119 -3.04 -28.53 12.85
N TRP A 120 -2.44 -28.03 13.93
CA TRP A 120 -1.53 -26.86 13.86
C TRP A 120 -0.22 -27.17 13.15
N LEU A 121 0.39 -28.33 13.39
CA LEU A 121 1.62 -28.73 12.71
C LEU A 121 1.39 -28.91 11.22
N ARG A 122 0.25 -29.47 10.80
CA ARG A 122 -0.15 -29.53 9.39
C ARG A 122 -0.31 -28.14 8.78
N LEU A 123 -0.95 -27.21 9.50
CA LEU A 123 -1.08 -25.82 9.05
C LEU A 123 0.29 -25.15 8.88
N ALA A 124 1.24 -25.45 9.76
CA ALA A 124 2.63 -25.00 9.69
C ALA A 124 3.49 -25.78 8.68
N LYS A 125 2.93 -26.77 7.98
CA LYS A 125 3.64 -27.67 7.04
C LYS A 125 4.76 -28.50 7.69
N LEU A 126 4.65 -28.76 8.99
CA LEU A 126 5.52 -29.65 9.76
C LEU A 126 4.94 -31.07 9.75
N ASP A 127 4.79 -31.62 8.55
CA ASP A 127 4.06 -32.87 8.30
C ASP A 127 4.67 -34.07 9.03
N ASP A 128 6.00 -34.20 9.03
CA ASP A 128 6.70 -35.31 9.70
C ASP A 128 6.46 -35.30 11.22
N HIS A 129 6.44 -34.12 11.84
CA HIS A 129 6.12 -33.98 13.27
C HIS A 129 4.66 -34.31 13.53
N ALA A 130 3.74 -33.86 12.69
CA ALA A 130 2.33 -34.20 12.78
C ALA A 130 2.10 -35.72 12.68
N ASP A 131 2.74 -36.38 11.72
CA ASP A 131 2.70 -37.85 11.56
C ASP A 131 3.24 -38.58 12.80
N ALA A 132 4.28 -38.05 13.44
CA ALA A 132 4.83 -38.61 14.67
C ALA A 132 3.85 -38.61 15.85
N PHE A 133 2.93 -37.63 15.93
CA PHE A 133 1.87 -37.56 16.94
C PHE A 133 0.67 -38.44 16.59
N VAL A 134 0.27 -38.51 15.31
CA VAL A 134 -0.79 -39.43 14.86
C VAL A 134 -0.43 -40.89 15.18
N ALA A 135 0.85 -41.24 15.04
CA ALA A 135 1.35 -42.58 15.35
C ALA A 135 1.48 -42.88 16.86
N MET A 136 1.26 -41.91 17.75
CA MET A 136 1.35 -42.15 19.19
C MET A 136 0.17 -42.97 19.71
N PRO A 137 0.43 -43.90 20.67
CA PRO A 137 -0.64 -44.53 21.41
C PRO A 137 -1.44 -43.48 22.20
N GLU A 138 -2.64 -43.85 22.63
CA GLU A 138 -3.45 -43.02 23.53
C GLU A 138 -2.67 -42.64 24.80
N ILE A 139 -2.66 -41.36 25.12
CA ILE A 139 -1.97 -40.78 26.26
C ILE A 139 -2.89 -40.92 27.47
N VAL A 140 -2.67 -41.97 28.26
CA VAL A 140 -3.47 -42.29 29.45
C VAL A 140 -2.71 -42.10 30.76
N SER A 141 -1.42 -41.81 30.68
CA SER A 141 -0.54 -41.55 31.82
C SER A 141 0.78 -40.89 31.38
N VAL A 142 1.61 -40.51 32.35
CA VAL A 142 2.97 -40.00 32.10
C VAL A 142 3.83 -41.00 31.32
N SER A 143 3.65 -42.31 31.50
CA SER A 143 4.47 -43.31 30.81
C SER A 143 4.15 -43.46 29.32
N THR A 144 2.95 -43.04 28.90
CA THR A 144 2.55 -43.00 27.48
C THR A 144 2.81 -41.65 26.84
N LEU A 145 3.20 -40.64 27.63
CA LEU A 145 3.53 -39.31 27.16
C LEU A 145 4.98 -39.26 26.69
N ASP A 146 5.18 -38.96 25.41
CA ASP A 146 6.51 -38.75 24.84
C ASP A 146 6.81 -37.24 24.78
N VAL A 147 7.39 -36.72 25.86
CA VAL A 147 7.76 -35.29 25.94
C VAL A 147 8.81 -34.90 24.92
N SER A 148 9.67 -35.84 24.48
CA SER A 148 10.72 -35.54 23.51
C SER A 148 10.15 -35.19 22.13
N LYS A 149 9.03 -35.80 21.75
CA LYS A 149 8.30 -35.44 20.53
C LYS A 149 7.66 -34.06 20.64
N ILE A 150 7.13 -33.72 21.82
CA ILE A 150 6.54 -32.40 22.10
C ILE A 150 7.62 -31.31 21.97
N ASP A 151 8.76 -31.50 22.64
CA ASP A 151 9.88 -30.56 22.59
C ASP A 151 10.39 -30.39 21.15
N ALA A 152 10.61 -31.49 20.43
CA ALA A 152 11.08 -31.45 19.04
C ALA A 152 10.09 -30.72 18.10
N ALA A 153 8.78 -30.90 18.31
CA ALA A 153 7.77 -30.20 17.52
C ALA A 153 7.68 -28.72 17.87
N TRP A 154 7.89 -28.36 19.15
CA TRP A 154 7.95 -26.97 19.59
C TRP A 154 9.14 -26.24 19.00
N ASP A 155 10.33 -26.85 19.04
CA ASP A 155 11.55 -26.31 18.45
C ASP A 155 11.38 -26.13 16.93
N ALA A 156 10.86 -27.15 16.23
CA ALA A 156 10.59 -27.08 14.79
C ALA A 156 9.58 -25.97 14.42
N ALA A 157 8.54 -25.77 15.24
CA ALA A 157 7.60 -24.67 15.06
C ALA A 157 8.26 -23.31 15.29
N GLY A 158 9.15 -23.20 16.28
CA GLY A 158 9.95 -22.01 16.53
C GLY A 158 10.86 -21.65 15.36
N ASP A 159 11.59 -22.63 14.84
CA ASP A 159 12.47 -22.47 13.68
C ASP A 159 11.68 -22.06 12.44
N ALA A 160 10.56 -22.74 12.15
CA ALA A 160 9.69 -22.40 11.03
C ALA A 160 9.12 -20.97 11.13
N ALA A 161 8.77 -20.53 12.35
CA ALA A 161 8.32 -19.16 12.58
C ALA A 161 9.44 -18.13 12.37
N ALA A 162 10.66 -18.44 12.82
CA ALA A 162 11.83 -17.58 12.65
C ALA A 162 12.20 -17.43 11.16
N ASP A 163 12.20 -18.53 10.41
CA ASP A 163 12.45 -18.55 8.97
C ASP A 163 11.39 -17.72 8.22
N ALA A 164 10.11 -17.94 8.52
CA ALA A 164 9.02 -17.17 7.91
C ALA A 164 9.14 -15.66 8.19
N ALA A 165 9.52 -15.29 9.41
CA ALA A 165 9.77 -13.89 9.77
C ALA A 165 10.99 -13.31 9.02
N GLY A 166 12.06 -14.08 8.90
CA GLY A 166 13.26 -13.73 8.14
C GLY A 166 12.97 -13.51 6.65
N ASP A 167 12.20 -14.40 6.04
CA ASP A 167 11.76 -14.30 4.64
C ASP A 167 10.90 -13.06 4.40
N ALA A 168 9.95 -12.78 5.29
CA ALA A 168 9.11 -11.59 5.21
C ALA A 168 9.94 -10.31 5.33
N ALA A 169 10.86 -10.23 6.30
CA ALA A 169 11.76 -9.10 6.47
C ALA A 169 12.67 -8.91 5.24
N GLY A 170 13.23 -10.01 4.71
CA GLY A 170 14.04 -10.00 3.50
C GLY A 170 13.27 -9.54 2.26
N ALA A 171 12.01 -9.96 2.12
CA ALA A 171 11.15 -9.54 1.02
C ALA A 171 10.88 -8.02 1.06
N VAL A 172 10.56 -7.49 2.24
CA VAL A 172 10.35 -6.04 2.44
C VAL A 172 11.64 -5.27 2.12
N ALA A 173 12.79 -5.73 2.62
CA ALA A 173 14.08 -5.08 2.36
C ALA A 173 14.42 -5.07 0.87
N ARG A 174 14.22 -6.18 0.15
CA ARG A 174 14.44 -6.26 -1.31
C ARG A 174 13.50 -5.34 -2.09
N ALA A 175 12.22 -5.31 -1.73
CA ALA A 175 11.24 -4.43 -2.38
C ALA A 175 11.59 -2.95 -2.18
N ALA A 176 12.01 -2.57 -0.98
CA ALA A 176 12.49 -1.22 -0.68
C ALA A 176 13.73 -0.86 -1.52
N ALA A 177 14.70 -1.79 -1.63
CA ALA A 177 15.92 -1.57 -2.42
C ALA A 177 15.61 -1.34 -3.91
N TRP A 178 14.77 -2.19 -4.52
CA TRP A 178 14.34 -2.03 -5.90
C TRP A 178 13.59 -0.71 -6.14
N SER A 179 12.72 -0.34 -5.21
CA SER A 179 11.97 0.93 -5.30
C SER A 179 12.90 2.15 -5.23
N ALA A 180 13.90 2.12 -4.34
CA ALA A 180 14.90 3.17 -4.22
C ALA A 180 15.77 3.27 -5.48
N GLU A 181 16.20 2.14 -6.04
CA GLU A 181 16.99 2.09 -7.27
C GLU A 181 16.19 2.62 -8.47
N ALA A 182 14.92 2.25 -8.58
CA ALA A 182 14.02 2.76 -9.63
C ALA A 182 13.82 4.28 -9.51
N ALA A 183 13.59 4.79 -8.30
CA ALA A 183 13.44 6.22 -8.05
C ALA A 183 14.73 6.99 -8.40
N ALA A 184 15.89 6.46 -8.04
CA ALA A 184 17.18 7.06 -8.38
C ALA A 184 17.41 7.13 -9.91
N ARG A 185 17.07 6.05 -10.65
CA ARG A 185 17.16 6.04 -12.11
C ARG A 185 16.20 7.03 -12.76
N ALA A 186 14.97 7.14 -12.27
CA ALA A 186 14.00 8.10 -12.77
C ALA A 186 14.49 9.54 -12.57
N ALA A 187 14.95 9.88 -11.35
CA ALA A 187 15.49 11.20 -11.04
C ALA A 187 16.72 11.55 -11.91
N ALA A 188 17.64 10.59 -12.11
CA ALA A 188 18.78 10.78 -12.99
C ALA A 188 18.36 11.01 -14.46
N GLY A 189 17.36 10.26 -14.94
CA GLY A 189 16.80 10.42 -16.28
C GLY A 189 16.14 11.78 -16.49
N ASP A 190 15.33 12.22 -15.53
CA ASP A 190 14.66 13.52 -15.56
C ASP A 190 15.68 14.68 -15.58
N ALA A 191 16.71 14.60 -14.74
CA ALA A 191 17.80 15.58 -14.71
C ALA A 191 18.57 15.63 -16.05
N ALA A 192 18.88 14.47 -16.63
CA ALA A 192 19.56 14.40 -17.93
C ALA A 192 18.70 14.99 -19.05
N TRP A 193 17.40 14.69 -19.08
CA TRP A 193 16.47 15.24 -20.07
C TRP A 193 16.27 16.74 -19.92
N ALA A 194 16.18 17.25 -18.69
CA ALA A 194 16.12 18.69 -18.43
C ALA A 194 17.37 19.41 -18.96
N ALA A 195 18.56 18.92 -18.59
CA ALA A 195 19.83 19.49 -19.06
C ALA A 195 19.96 19.47 -20.59
N ALA A 196 19.53 18.38 -21.24
CA ALA A 196 19.55 18.27 -22.70
C ALA A 196 18.60 19.28 -23.37
N ARG A 197 17.39 19.48 -22.80
CA ARG A 197 16.43 20.47 -23.32
C ARG A 197 16.91 21.90 -23.14
N ASP A 198 17.50 22.22 -21.99
CA ASP A 198 18.04 23.55 -21.72
C ASP A 198 19.17 23.87 -22.71
N ALA A 199 20.13 22.95 -22.88
CA ALA A 199 21.22 23.11 -23.84
C ALA A 199 20.72 23.26 -25.29
N ALA A 200 19.72 22.47 -25.70
CA ALA A 200 19.11 22.59 -27.02
C ALA A 200 18.38 23.93 -27.20
N GLY A 201 17.66 24.40 -26.17
CA GLY A 201 16.98 25.69 -26.15
C GLY A 201 17.95 26.86 -26.24
N ASP A 202 19.04 26.83 -25.49
CA ASP A 202 20.10 27.84 -25.52
C ASP A 202 20.77 27.92 -26.90
N ALA A 203 21.10 26.76 -27.48
CA ALA A 203 21.69 26.69 -28.82
C ALA A 203 20.74 27.22 -29.90
N ALA A 204 19.46 26.81 -29.86
CA ALA A 204 18.46 27.30 -30.80
C ALA A 204 18.22 28.81 -30.64
N GLY A 205 18.16 29.30 -29.41
CA GLY A 205 18.00 30.72 -29.10
C GLY A 205 19.20 31.56 -29.55
N ALA A 206 20.43 31.06 -29.38
CA ALA A 206 21.64 31.71 -29.90
C ALA A 206 21.60 31.79 -31.43
N ALA A 207 21.34 30.68 -32.11
CA ALA A 207 21.25 30.62 -33.56
C ALA A 207 20.17 31.57 -34.12
N ALA A 208 18.99 31.64 -33.48
CA ALA A 208 17.93 32.55 -33.87
C ALA A 208 18.31 34.02 -33.72
N ARG A 209 19.00 34.39 -32.62
CA ARG A 209 19.50 35.75 -32.39
C ARG A 209 20.55 36.17 -33.41
N ASP A 210 21.47 35.26 -33.75
CA ASP A 210 22.50 35.53 -34.74
C ASP A 210 21.89 35.70 -36.15
N ALA A 211 20.97 34.82 -36.54
CA ALA A 211 20.23 34.94 -37.80
C ALA A 211 19.43 36.26 -37.89
N ALA A 212 18.78 36.67 -36.79
CA ALA A 212 18.05 37.93 -36.73
C ALA A 212 18.99 39.15 -36.86
N ARG A 213 20.16 39.11 -36.22
CA ARG A 213 21.18 40.17 -36.33
C ARG A 213 21.74 40.28 -37.74
N ASP A 214 22.02 39.14 -38.39
CA ASP A 214 22.49 39.09 -39.76
C ASP A 214 21.45 39.65 -40.75
N ALA A 215 20.18 39.27 -40.59
CA ALA A 215 19.08 39.79 -41.39
C ALA A 215 18.92 41.31 -41.21
N ALA A 216 18.91 41.80 -39.96
CA ALA A 216 18.83 43.23 -39.68
C ALA A 216 20.00 44.01 -40.28
N GLY A 217 21.23 43.47 -40.16
CA GLY A 217 22.42 44.06 -40.78
C GLY A 217 22.34 44.08 -42.31
N ALA A 218 21.81 43.03 -42.93
CA ALA A 218 21.63 42.96 -44.38
C ALA A 218 20.62 44.01 -44.87
N VAL A 219 19.48 44.15 -44.18
CA VAL A 219 18.47 45.16 -44.49
C VAL A 219 19.05 46.57 -44.33
N ALA A 220 19.74 46.86 -43.22
CA ALA A 220 20.36 48.16 -43.00
C ALA A 220 21.36 48.53 -44.11
N ARG A 221 22.21 47.58 -44.52
CA ARG A 221 23.15 47.77 -45.64
C ARG A 221 22.42 47.99 -46.97
N ALA A 222 21.34 47.26 -47.24
CA ALA A 222 20.56 47.42 -48.46
C ALA A 222 19.88 48.80 -48.52
N VAL A 223 19.25 49.24 -47.43
CA VAL A 223 18.62 50.56 -47.31
C VAL A 223 19.65 51.68 -47.48
N ALA A 224 20.81 51.58 -46.81
CA ALA A 224 21.88 52.57 -46.94
C ALA A 224 22.39 52.69 -48.39
N ARG A 225 22.58 51.55 -49.09
CA ARG A 225 22.99 51.53 -50.51
C ARG A 225 21.90 52.12 -51.41
N ALA A 226 20.63 51.82 -51.17
CA ALA A 226 19.52 52.37 -51.93
C ALA A 226 19.42 53.90 -51.77
N ALA A 227 19.52 54.40 -50.53
CA ALA A 227 19.53 55.82 -50.23
C ALA A 227 20.72 56.54 -50.90
N ALA A 228 21.92 55.97 -50.81
CA ALA A 228 23.11 56.53 -51.47
C ALA A 228 22.96 56.58 -53.00
N ARG A 229 22.40 55.53 -53.62
CA ARG A 229 22.11 55.52 -55.06
C ARG A 229 21.06 56.55 -55.46
N ALA A 230 20.00 56.72 -54.67
CA ALA A 230 18.98 57.73 -54.91
C ALA A 230 19.58 59.14 -54.86
N ALA A 231 20.37 59.43 -53.81
CA ALA A 231 21.07 60.72 -53.68
C ALA A 231 22.02 60.98 -54.86
N ALA A 232 22.76 59.96 -55.32
CA ALA A 232 23.63 60.08 -56.48
C ALA A 232 22.84 60.37 -57.78
N TRP A 233 21.70 59.69 -57.98
CA TRP A 233 20.81 59.93 -59.12
C TRP A 233 20.22 61.34 -59.12
N ASP A 234 19.77 61.83 -57.96
CA ASP A 234 19.22 63.18 -57.82
C ASP A 234 20.29 64.23 -58.11
N ALA A 235 21.52 64.04 -57.61
CA ALA A 235 22.65 64.91 -57.91
C ALA A 235 23.00 64.92 -59.41
N ALA A 236 23.06 63.75 -60.05
CA ALA A 236 23.33 63.65 -61.49
C ALA A 236 22.23 64.34 -62.33
N ARG A 237 20.96 64.17 -61.93
CA ARG A 237 19.82 64.80 -62.62
C ARG A 237 19.83 66.32 -62.44
N ALA A 238 20.19 66.83 -61.26
CA ALA A 238 20.39 68.26 -61.03
C ALA A 238 21.49 68.82 -61.94
N ALA A 239 22.67 68.18 -61.96
CA ALA A 239 23.79 68.59 -62.81
C ALA A 239 23.41 68.58 -64.31
N ALA A 240 22.68 67.56 -64.78
CA ALA A 240 22.21 67.50 -66.16
C ALA A 240 21.24 68.63 -66.52
N ARG A 241 20.32 68.98 -65.61
CA ARG A 241 19.40 70.12 -65.81
C ARG A 241 20.17 71.44 -65.87
N ASP A 242 21.17 71.62 -65.02
CA ASP A 242 21.97 72.85 -64.99
C ASP A 242 22.81 72.98 -66.27
N ALA A 243 23.41 71.88 -66.75
CA ALA A 243 24.09 71.85 -68.04
C ALA A 243 23.13 72.17 -69.21
N ALA A 244 21.93 71.58 -69.22
CA ALA A 244 20.93 71.86 -70.26
C ALA A 244 20.48 73.33 -70.26
N ARG A 245 20.26 73.93 -69.08
CA ARG A 245 19.97 75.36 -68.95
C ARG A 245 21.11 76.23 -69.44
N ALA A 246 22.35 75.86 -69.16
CA ALA A 246 23.52 76.60 -69.64
C ALA A 246 23.62 76.58 -71.18
N VAL A 247 23.41 75.42 -71.81
CA VAL A 247 23.40 75.28 -73.28
C VAL A 247 22.23 76.06 -73.90
N ALA A 248 21.02 75.95 -73.34
CA ALA A 248 19.86 76.69 -73.81
C ALA A 248 20.04 78.20 -73.68
N GLY A 249 20.62 78.65 -72.56
CA GLY A 249 21.01 80.04 -72.35
C GLY A 249 22.01 80.51 -73.38
N ALA A 250 23.10 79.76 -73.60
CA ALA A 250 24.12 80.08 -74.61
C ALA A 250 23.53 80.15 -76.03
N ALA A 251 22.65 79.22 -76.40
CA ALA A 251 21.95 79.23 -77.69
C ALA A 251 21.01 80.43 -77.82
N ALA A 252 20.26 80.79 -76.77
CA ALA A 252 19.40 81.97 -76.76
C ALA A 252 20.21 83.26 -76.90
N TRP A 253 21.34 83.37 -76.20
CA TRP A 253 22.28 84.49 -76.33
C TRP A 253 22.89 84.58 -77.73
N ALA A 254 23.28 83.46 -78.33
CA ALA A 254 23.79 83.41 -79.70
C ALA A 254 22.72 83.83 -80.73
N ALA A 255 21.47 83.37 -80.55
CA ALA A 255 20.34 83.75 -81.39
C ALA A 255 20.00 85.25 -81.25
N ALA A 256 19.98 85.77 -80.03
CA ALA A 256 19.80 87.20 -79.76
C ALA A 256 20.93 88.05 -80.38
N GLY A 257 22.18 87.59 -80.26
CA GLY A 257 23.33 88.22 -80.91
C GLY A 257 23.25 88.20 -82.44
N ALA A 258 22.82 87.08 -83.03
CA ALA A 258 22.61 86.97 -84.47
C ALA A 258 21.49 87.90 -84.97
N ALA A 259 20.38 88.00 -84.22
CA ALA A 259 19.28 88.92 -84.51
C ALA A 259 19.70 90.39 -84.38
N ALA A 260 20.44 90.75 -83.33
CA ALA A 260 21.00 92.09 -83.15
C ALA A 260 22.00 92.44 -84.26
N GLY A 261 22.85 91.49 -84.66
CA GLY A 261 23.78 91.66 -85.79
C GLY A 261 23.08 91.79 -87.14
N ALA A 262 21.96 91.09 -87.36
CA ALA A 262 21.12 91.25 -88.55
C ALA A 262 20.43 92.64 -88.57
N ALA A 263 19.92 93.09 -87.42
CA ALA A 263 19.33 94.43 -87.28
C ALA A 263 20.35 95.55 -87.51
N ALA A 264 21.57 95.43 -86.95
CA ALA A 264 22.64 96.40 -87.17
C ALA A 264 23.08 96.48 -88.65
N ARG A 265 23.12 95.34 -89.37
CA ARG A 265 23.41 95.30 -90.81
C ARG A 265 22.28 95.87 -91.68
N ALA A 266 21.03 95.81 -91.22
CA ALA A 266 19.90 96.44 -91.90
C ALA A 266 19.92 97.97 -91.73
N VAL A 267 20.32 98.47 -90.55
CA VAL A 267 20.47 99.91 -90.28
C VAL A 267 21.67 100.53 -91.00
N ALA A 268 22.77 99.79 -91.19
CA ALA A 268 23.95 100.27 -91.93
C ALA A 268 23.78 100.29 -93.48
N ARG A 269 22.62 99.90 -94.00
CA ARG A 269 22.29 99.89 -95.44
C ARG A 269 21.16 100.87 -95.81
N ALA A 270 20.71 101.69 -94.86
CA ALA A 270 19.76 102.78 -95.05
C ALA A 270 20.50 104.12 -94.98
#